data_AF-A0A2T2XZN8-F1
#
_entry.id   AF-A0A2T2XZN8-F1
#
_cell.length_a   1.000
_cell.length_b   1.000
_cell.length_c   1.000
_cell.angle_alpha   90.00
_cell.angle_beta   90.00
_cell.angle_gamma   90.00
#
_symmetry.space_group_name_H-M   'P 1'
#
loop_
_entity.id
_entity.type
_entity.pdbx_description
1 polymer ?
#
loop_
_entity_poly.entity_id
_entity_poly.type
_entity_poly.pdbx_seq_one_letter_code
_entity_poly.pdbx_strand_id
1 'polypeptide(L)'
;MKRIPHQLMELNSTFIWNWPWFIQGVKSAKQHGFTGIILHQQELLSILATPSPLSQKLNVENLIHQQNYALQYLKRVDRYLAENNLSFWLQGEAAPTDDIIKRKFPELTFDEKSSPDFWPHFYAAIFSPLLPALPHLSGVVLGLTTPAFQTAGWQQGLYSVWSQLRSHGKKLVLRDFIDDSWPRQQLATVLSALPDDVRAAVKATEIDYHPGFANHPHIVGLSGHKKWIEYDLVGTGYGWTALPCYLADEISGRLSWAISATGNEVEAITSRVSWQWMPDSRVMDSANSINLIGLMAANQVTDGATASVFDRWVEQRQLRFRTPQDRQRLAALFPSSYDWLCKTPNLLGRRLHYQSQVPDGISQAQQVLHMDTRSANWLQAWQPLIPADDLPLGQEQRQLISLEKEAACFLAANAVQTLRELLPRITCPDDSLEILHAAWRNAEIYSQMFSRVAGATVDLLWRDRYGDNALPADTLRQHQNQLLHYVDTLERWLTSPPAGSPLFLPLLLSPQRLARFARSLTESECAKHKK
;
A
#
# COMPACT_ATOMS: atom_id res chain seq x y z
N MET A 1 -1.62 -33.34 -5.75
CA MET A 1 -1.41 -32.14 -6.59
C MET A 1 -1.35 -30.92 -5.68
N LYS A 2 -0.32 -30.06 -5.78
CA LYS A 2 -0.29 -28.78 -5.07
C LYS A 2 -1.42 -27.90 -5.62
N ARG A 3 -2.27 -27.36 -4.76
CA ARG A 3 -3.36 -26.45 -5.18
C ARG A 3 -2.72 -25.09 -5.49
N ILE A 4 -2.94 -24.58 -6.69
CA ILE A 4 -2.52 -23.23 -7.06
C ILE A 4 -3.47 -22.24 -6.36
N PRO A 5 -2.96 -21.28 -5.57
CA PRO A 5 -3.78 -20.23 -4.98
C PRO A 5 -4.53 -19.41 -6.02
N HIS A 6 -5.75 -18.98 -5.68
CA HIS A 6 -6.48 -18.02 -6.51
C HIS A 6 -5.74 -16.69 -6.57
N GLN A 7 -5.74 -16.02 -7.72
CA GLN A 7 -5.17 -14.67 -7.85
C GLN A 7 -6.31 -13.67 -7.99
N LEU A 8 -6.48 -12.78 -7.01
CA LEU A 8 -7.61 -11.86 -6.92
C LEU A 8 -7.15 -10.40 -7.05
N MET A 9 -7.77 -9.65 -7.98
CA MET A 9 -7.43 -8.25 -8.22
C MET A 9 -8.31 -7.36 -7.34
N GLU A 10 -7.71 -6.56 -6.48
CA GLU A 10 -8.39 -5.57 -5.65
C GLU A 10 -8.46 -4.23 -6.39
N LEU A 11 -9.68 -3.86 -6.80
CA LEU A 11 -10.04 -2.56 -7.34
C LEU A 11 -10.50 -1.66 -6.18
N ASN A 12 -9.56 -0.94 -5.60
CA ASN A 12 -9.77 0.01 -4.51
C ASN A 12 -9.81 1.43 -5.09
N SER A 13 -10.99 1.94 -5.45
CA SER A 13 -11.16 3.26 -6.09
C SER A 13 -12.59 3.75 -5.94
N THR A 14 -12.82 5.07 -5.95
CA THR A 14 -14.18 5.61 -6.10
C THR A 14 -14.77 5.36 -7.49
N PHE A 15 -13.93 5.04 -8.48
CA PHE A 15 -14.38 4.68 -9.84
C PHE A 15 -14.88 3.25 -9.98
N ILE A 16 -14.95 2.44 -8.92
CA ILE A 16 -15.55 1.10 -9.01
C ILE A 16 -17.02 1.15 -9.49
N TRP A 17 -17.71 2.27 -9.28
CA TRP A 17 -19.08 2.55 -9.72
C TRP A 17 -19.18 3.08 -11.16
N ASN A 18 -18.04 3.32 -11.82
CA ASN A 18 -17.98 3.75 -13.21
C ASN A 18 -17.82 2.52 -14.12
N TRP A 19 -18.86 2.22 -14.91
CA TRP A 19 -18.90 1.00 -15.71
C TRP A 19 -17.73 0.86 -16.70
N PRO A 20 -17.39 1.87 -17.55
CA PRO A 20 -16.21 1.78 -18.41
C PRO A 20 -14.91 1.50 -17.66
N TRP A 21 -14.69 2.17 -16.53
CA TRP A 21 -13.49 1.97 -15.70
C TRP A 21 -13.42 0.54 -15.15
N PHE A 22 -14.53 0.02 -14.63
CA PHE A 22 -14.64 -1.36 -14.14
C PHE A 22 -14.34 -2.39 -15.25
N ILE A 23 -14.89 -2.19 -16.45
CA ILE A 23 -14.64 -3.08 -17.60
C ILE A 23 -13.16 -3.10 -17.97
N GLN A 24 -12.46 -1.96 -17.93
CA GLN A 24 -11.01 -1.91 -18.16
C GLN A 24 -10.26 -2.70 -17.08
N GLY A 25 -10.66 -2.59 -15.82
CA GLY A 25 -10.12 -3.39 -14.71
C GLY A 25 -10.28 -4.90 -14.96
N VAL A 26 -11.47 -5.34 -15.37
CA VAL A 26 -11.73 -6.77 -15.69
C VAL A 26 -10.90 -7.25 -16.88
N LYS A 27 -10.76 -6.43 -17.94
CA LYS A 27 -9.89 -6.78 -19.08
C LYS A 27 -8.44 -6.99 -18.62
N SER A 28 -7.93 -6.08 -17.79
CA SER A 28 -6.58 -6.19 -17.23
C SER A 28 -6.42 -7.42 -16.34
N ALA A 29 -7.43 -7.72 -15.50
CA ALA A 29 -7.45 -8.92 -14.66
C ALA A 29 -7.29 -10.19 -15.49
N LYS A 30 -8.06 -10.34 -16.57
CA LYS A 30 -7.96 -11.48 -17.49
C LYS A 30 -6.60 -11.56 -18.18
N GLN A 31 -6.06 -10.42 -18.61
CA GLN A 31 -4.74 -10.35 -19.27
C GLN A 31 -3.60 -10.84 -18.37
N HIS A 32 -3.70 -10.65 -17.05
CA HIS A 32 -2.67 -11.00 -16.08
C HIS A 32 -3.02 -12.23 -15.23
N GLY A 33 -3.94 -13.07 -15.71
CA GLY A 33 -4.23 -14.38 -15.11
C GLY A 33 -4.98 -14.33 -13.77
N PHE A 34 -5.63 -13.21 -13.43
CA PHE A 34 -6.45 -13.13 -12.23
C PHE A 34 -7.71 -13.99 -12.40
N THR A 35 -8.09 -14.68 -11.32
CA THR A 35 -9.26 -15.56 -11.24
C THR A 35 -10.46 -14.90 -10.56
N GLY A 36 -10.32 -13.65 -10.10
CA GLY A 36 -11.39 -12.93 -9.45
C GLY A 36 -11.12 -11.44 -9.23
N ILE A 37 -12.18 -10.72 -8.91
CA ILE A 37 -12.19 -9.29 -8.62
C ILE A 37 -12.73 -9.06 -7.21
N ILE A 38 -12.04 -8.19 -6.47
CA ILE A 38 -12.51 -7.61 -5.22
C ILE A 38 -12.84 -6.14 -5.50
N LEU A 39 -14.10 -5.75 -5.33
CA LEU A 39 -14.48 -4.35 -5.31
C LEU A 39 -14.33 -3.83 -3.89
N HIS A 40 -13.45 -2.85 -3.71
CA HIS A 40 -13.10 -2.32 -2.40
C HIS A 40 -13.36 -0.82 -2.33
N GLN A 41 -14.11 -0.42 -1.30
CA GLN A 41 -14.08 0.92 -0.73
C GLN A 41 -14.22 0.83 0.78
N GLN A 42 -13.58 1.72 1.51
CA GLN A 42 -13.67 1.72 2.98
C GLN A 42 -15.14 1.86 3.44
N GLU A 43 -15.91 2.72 2.76
CA GLU A 43 -17.28 3.09 3.12
C GLU A 43 -18.32 2.14 2.49
N LEU A 44 -17.89 1.03 1.89
CA LEU A 44 -18.75 0.16 1.08
C LEU A 44 -19.96 -0.35 1.88
N LEU A 45 -19.74 -0.80 3.12
CA LEU A 45 -20.83 -1.28 3.98
C LEU A 45 -21.83 -0.16 4.30
N SER A 46 -21.35 1.04 4.61
CA SER A 46 -22.18 2.22 4.87
C SER A 46 -23.02 2.61 3.65
N ILE A 47 -22.46 2.52 2.45
CA ILE A 47 -23.19 2.76 1.18
C ILE A 47 -24.30 1.71 0.99
N LEU A 48 -24.03 0.44 1.25
CA LEU A 48 -24.96 -0.67 1.03
C LEU A 48 -26.03 -0.82 2.10
N ALA A 49 -25.79 -0.31 3.31
CA ALA A 49 -26.72 -0.44 4.42
C ALA A 49 -28.05 0.25 4.13
N THR A 50 -29.14 -0.47 4.36
CA THR A 50 -30.49 0.13 4.39
C THR A 50 -30.58 1.06 5.60
N PRO A 51 -31.03 2.32 5.47
CA PRO A 51 -31.14 3.22 6.60
C PRO A 51 -32.06 2.67 7.70
N SER A 52 -31.72 2.94 8.97
CA SER A 52 -32.54 2.58 10.11
C SER A 52 -33.91 3.29 10.03
N PRO A 53 -35.00 2.67 10.54
CA PRO A 53 -36.27 3.36 10.75
C PRO A 53 -36.16 4.68 11.53
N LEU A 54 -35.16 4.82 12.41
CA LEU A 54 -34.95 6.05 13.20
C LEU A 54 -34.36 7.21 12.38
N SER A 55 -33.87 6.96 11.17
CA SER A 55 -33.23 7.96 10.31
C SER A 55 -34.19 8.91 9.58
N GLN A 56 -35.51 8.67 9.65
CA GLN A 56 -36.54 9.43 8.91
C GLN A 56 -36.53 10.94 9.20
N LYS A 57 -35.94 11.38 10.32
CA LYS A 57 -35.82 12.80 10.69
C LYS A 57 -34.61 13.52 10.05
N LEU A 58 -33.76 12.81 9.30
CA LEU A 58 -32.48 13.31 8.79
C LEU A 58 -32.42 13.49 7.26
N ASN A 59 -33.57 13.52 6.57
CA ASN A 59 -33.67 13.67 5.10
C ASN A 59 -32.68 12.75 4.37
N VAL A 60 -32.87 11.43 4.54
CA VAL A 60 -31.97 10.39 4.04
C VAL A 60 -32.33 9.89 2.64
N GLU A 61 -33.25 10.55 1.92
CA GLU A 61 -33.76 10.11 0.61
C GLU A 61 -32.63 9.92 -0.40
N ASN A 62 -31.67 10.85 -0.44
CA ASN A 62 -30.50 10.75 -1.33
C ASN A 62 -29.64 9.53 -1.01
N LEU A 63 -29.52 9.15 0.27
CA LEU A 63 -28.76 7.97 0.70
C LEU A 63 -29.50 6.67 0.35
N ILE A 64 -30.84 6.68 0.37
CA ILE A 64 -31.67 5.57 -0.12
C ILE A 64 -31.49 5.41 -1.63
N HIS A 65 -31.54 6.51 -2.40
CA HIS A 65 -31.29 6.47 -3.84
C HIS A 65 -29.88 5.97 -4.17
N GLN A 66 -28.87 6.42 -3.43
CA GLN A 66 -27.49 5.95 -3.57
C GLN A 66 -27.38 4.44 -3.32
N GLN A 67 -28.00 3.94 -2.24
CA GLN A 67 -27.99 2.52 -1.89
C GLN A 67 -28.71 1.66 -2.95
N ASN A 68 -29.87 2.11 -3.42
CA ASN A 68 -30.61 1.43 -4.48
C ASN A 68 -29.82 1.38 -5.80
N TYR A 69 -29.18 2.49 -6.18
CA TYR A 69 -28.32 2.53 -7.36
C TYR A 69 -27.13 1.59 -7.22
N ALA A 70 -26.45 1.60 -6.06
CA ALA A 70 -25.34 0.70 -5.76
C ALA A 70 -25.77 -0.77 -5.90
N LEU A 71 -26.92 -1.16 -5.35
CA LEU A 71 -27.43 -2.53 -5.48
C LEU A 71 -27.71 -2.92 -6.93
N GLN A 72 -28.30 -2.02 -7.74
CA GLN A 72 -28.52 -2.29 -9.17
C GLN A 72 -27.20 -2.40 -9.94
N TYR A 73 -26.22 -1.57 -9.60
CA TYR A 73 -24.88 -1.65 -10.18
C TYR A 73 -24.20 -2.98 -9.82
N LEU A 74 -24.24 -3.39 -8.55
CA LEU A 74 -23.65 -4.66 -8.13
C LEU A 74 -24.33 -5.87 -8.77
N LYS A 75 -25.65 -5.85 -9.00
CA LYS A 75 -26.33 -6.91 -9.78
C LYS A 75 -25.78 -7.03 -11.20
N ARG A 76 -25.45 -5.89 -11.82
CA ARG A 76 -24.82 -5.85 -13.15
C ARG A 76 -23.39 -6.40 -13.12
N VAL A 77 -22.62 -6.03 -12.09
CA VAL A 77 -21.26 -6.56 -11.85
C VAL A 77 -21.28 -8.07 -11.63
N ASP A 78 -22.18 -8.57 -10.77
CA ASP A 78 -22.32 -9.99 -10.42
C ASP A 78 -22.50 -10.86 -11.67
N ARG A 79 -23.45 -10.47 -12.54
CA ARG A 79 -23.67 -11.15 -13.82
C ARG A 79 -22.47 -11.07 -14.75
N TYR A 80 -21.87 -9.88 -14.89
CA TYR A 80 -20.75 -9.69 -15.81
C TYR A 80 -19.49 -10.46 -15.39
N LEU A 81 -19.20 -10.55 -14.09
CA LEU A 81 -18.08 -11.34 -13.59
C LEU A 81 -18.34 -12.84 -13.75
N ALA A 82 -19.57 -13.30 -13.51
CA ALA A 82 -19.96 -14.67 -13.78
C ALA A 82 -19.80 -15.04 -15.28
N GLU A 83 -20.27 -14.18 -16.20
CA GLU A 83 -20.08 -14.34 -17.65
C GLU A 83 -18.60 -14.36 -18.08
N ASN A 84 -17.71 -13.77 -17.26
CA ASN A 84 -16.27 -13.76 -17.49
C ASN A 84 -15.49 -14.81 -16.69
N ASN A 85 -16.18 -15.72 -15.99
CA ASN A 85 -15.59 -16.75 -15.13
C ASN A 85 -14.64 -16.19 -14.05
N LEU A 86 -14.99 -15.05 -13.47
CA LEU A 86 -14.24 -14.41 -12.39
C LEU A 86 -15.04 -14.48 -11.09
N SER A 87 -14.39 -14.91 -10.00
CA SER A 87 -15.03 -14.85 -8.67
C SER A 87 -15.23 -13.40 -8.25
N PHE A 88 -16.39 -13.09 -7.67
CA PHE A 88 -16.75 -11.74 -7.24
C PHE A 88 -16.70 -11.60 -5.71
N TRP A 89 -16.01 -10.56 -5.23
CA TRP A 89 -15.86 -10.26 -3.81
C TRP A 89 -16.12 -8.78 -3.54
N LEU A 90 -16.64 -8.50 -2.35
CA LEU A 90 -16.83 -7.14 -1.83
C LEU A 90 -15.92 -6.92 -0.63
N GLN A 91 -15.32 -5.74 -0.52
CA GLN A 91 -14.45 -5.39 0.60
C GLN A 91 -14.78 -4.02 1.17
N GLY A 92 -14.85 -3.92 2.50
CA GLY A 92 -15.00 -2.66 3.25
C GLY A 92 -14.58 -2.81 4.71
N GLU A 93 -14.69 -1.74 5.48
CA GLU A 93 -14.36 -1.78 6.91
C GLU A 93 -15.48 -2.48 7.70
N ALA A 94 -15.12 -3.35 8.65
CA ALA A 94 -16.09 -4.02 9.50
C ALA A 94 -16.80 -3.05 10.45
N ALA A 95 -16.09 -2.04 10.96
CA ALA A 95 -16.65 -1.01 11.83
C ALA A 95 -16.39 0.38 11.23
N PRO A 96 -17.17 0.80 10.21
CA PRO A 96 -17.00 2.11 9.60
C PRO A 96 -17.52 3.23 10.52
N THR A 97 -16.89 4.40 10.46
CA THR A 97 -17.22 5.58 11.28
C THR A 97 -17.48 6.83 10.43
N ASP A 98 -17.75 6.63 9.14
CA ASP A 98 -17.98 7.70 8.18
C ASP A 98 -19.33 8.42 8.41
N ASP A 99 -19.56 9.52 7.69
CA ASP A 99 -20.77 10.31 7.87
C ASP A 99 -22.02 9.68 7.24
N ILE A 100 -21.87 8.72 6.31
CA ILE A 100 -22.99 7.99 5.72
C ILE A 100 -23.64 7.11 6.80
N ILE A 101 -22.84 6.33 7.53
CA ILE A 101 -23.38 5.47 8.59
C ILE A 101 -24.02 6.29 9.72
N LYS A 102 -23.41 7.42 10.13
CA LYS A 102 -23.99 8.32 11.16
C LYS A 102 -25.36 8.87 10.77
N ARG A 103 -25.57 9.17 9.48
CA ARG A 103 -26.85 9.67 8.98
C ARG A 103 -27.90 8.57 8.81
N LYS A 104 -27.47 7.38 8.36
CA LYS A 104 -28.34 6.21 8.19
C LYS A 104 -28.74 5.56 9.51
N PHE A 105 -27.92 5.71 10.54
CA PHE A 105 -28.10 5.09 11.85
C PHE A 105 -27.83 6.10 12.98
N PRO A 106 -28.82 6.95 13.33
CA PRO A 106 -28.67 7.89 14.43
C PRO A 106 -28.38 7.22 15.79
N GLU A 107 -28.62 5.92 15.93
CA GLU A 107 -28.31 5.09 17.11
C GLU A 107 -26.82 5.10 17.47
N LEU A 108 -25.93 5.42 16.52
CA LEU A 108 -24.50 5.61 16.79
C LEU A 108 -24.22 6.76 17.77
N THR A 109 -25.19 7.65 18.00
CA THR A 109 -25.08 8.74 18.99
C THR A 109 -25.53 8.34 20.38
N PHE A 110 -26.04 7.11 20.56
CA PHE A 110 -26.48 6.62 21.86
C PHE A 110 -25.28 6.24 22.73
N ASP A 111 -25.46 6.20 24.05
CA ASP A 111 -24.41 5.70 24.94
C ASP A 111 -24.30 4.16 24.88
N GLU A 112 -23.17 3.59 25.32
CA GLU A 112 -22.98 2.12 25.26
C GLU A 112 -24.02 1.33 26.06
N LYS A 113 -24.64 1.93 27.09
CA LYS A 113 -25.55 1.24 28.02
C LYS A 113 -27.01 1.26 27.57
N SER A 114 -27.40 2.23 26.75
CA SER A 114 -28.76 2.46 26.26
C SER A 114 -28.95 2.01 24.82
N SER A 115 -27.87 1.66 24.12
CA SER A 115 -27.93 1.36 22.70
C SER A 115 -28.29 -0.11 22.43
N PRO A 116 -29.23 -0.36 21.50
CA PRO A 116 -29.59 -1.71 21.07
C PRO A 116 -28.41 -2.45 20.44
N ASP A 117 -28.53 -3.77 20.19
CA ASP A 117 -27.53 -4.58 19.49
C ASP A 117 -27.28 -4.05 18.05
N PHE A 118 -26.45 -3.02 17.94
CA PHE A 118 -26.31 -2.21 16.75
C PHE A 118 -25.62 -3.00 15.63
N TRP A 119 -24.50 -3.64 15.94
CA TRP A 119 -23.69 -4.34 14.93
C TRP A 119 -24.46 -5.47 14.22
N PRO A 120 -25.19 -6.38 14.91
CA PRO A 120 -26.06 -7.34 14.24
C PRO A 120 -27.13 -6.69 13.35
N HIS A 121 -27.76 -5.60 13.80
CA HIS A 121 -28.76 -4.88 13.02
C HIS A 121 -28.17 -4.23 11.77
N PHE A 122 -27.05 -3.52 11.92
CA PHE A 122 -26.31 -2.89 10.82
C PHE A 122 -25.92 -3.90 9.74
N TYR A 123 -25.34 -5.03 10.14
CA TYR A 123 -24.97 -6.08 9.19
C TYR A 123 -26.20 -6.73 8.53
N ALA A 124 -27.28 -6.97 9.28
CA ALA A 124 -28.52 -7.50 8.70
C ALA A 124 -29.13 -6.53 7.66
N ALA A 125 -29.04 -5.22 7.88
CA ALA A 125 -29.52 -4.18 6.96
C ALA A 125 -28.74 -4.13 5.64
N ILE A 126 -27.56 -4.76 5.59
CA ILE A 126 -26.73 -4.92 4.40
C ILE A 126 -26.96 -6.30 3.78
N PHE A 127 -26.68 -7.38 4.53
CA PHE A 127 -26.55 -8.72 3.95
C PHE A 127 -27.89 -9.38 3.64
N SER A 128 -28.96 -9.08 4.39
CA SER A 128 -30.28 -9.66 4.13
C SER A 128 -30.80 -9.32 2.72
N PRO A 129 -30.76 -8.05 2.25
CA PRO A 129 -31.13 -7.74 0.86
C PRO A 129 -30.02 -8.07 -0.16
N LEU A 130 -28.74 -8.01 0.23
CA LEU A 130 -27.62 -8.15 -0.70
C LEU A 130 -27.41 -9.60 -1.17
N LEU A 131 -27.45 -10.58 -0.26
CA LEU A 131 -27.10 -11.97 -0.59
C LEU A 131 -28.06 -12.63 -1.58
N PRO A 132 -29.40 -12.49 -1.47
CA PRO A 132 -30.32 -12.99 -2.48
C PRO A 132 -30.20 -12.25 -3.82
N ALA A 133 -29.78 -10.99 -3.79
CA ALA A 133 -29.65 -10.16 -4.98
C ALA A 133 -28.39 -10.46 -5.81
N LEU A 134 -27.34 -11.02 -5.20
CA LEU A 134 -26.05 -11.29 -5.82
C LEU A 134 -25.70 -12.80 -5.73
N PRO A 135 -26.36 -13.65 -6.53
CA PRO A 135 -26.18 -15.10 -6.45
C PRO A 135 -24.74 -15.57 -6.74
N HIS A 136 -23.97 -14.83 -7.55
CA HIS A 136 -22.60 -15.21 -7.92
C HIS A 136 -21.51 -14.58 -7.03
N LEU A 137 -21.90 -13.74 -6.05
CA LEU A 137 -21.00 -13.25 -5.01
C LEU A 137 -20.32 -14.45 -4.33
N SER A 138 -19.02 -14.41 -4.16
CA SER A 138 -18.24 -15.48 -3.53
C SER A 138 -18.10 -15.26 -2.01
N GLY A 139 -18.11 -14.01 -1.59
CA GLY A 139 -17.97 -13.65 -0.18
C GLY A 139 -17.63 -12.19 0.04
N VAL A 140 -17.26 -11.89 1.27
CA VAL A 140 -16.95 -10.53 1.73
C VAL A 140 -15.63 -10.54 2.48
N VAL A 141 -14.82 -9.51 2.25
CA VAL A 141 -13.59 -9.21 2.98
C VAL A 141 -13.84 -8.03 3.88
N LEU A 142 -13.57 -8.16 5.18
CA LEU A 142 -13.77 -7.09 6.15
C LEU A 142 -12.44 -6.66 6.77
N GLY A 143 -12.10 -5.39 6.62
CA GLY A 143 -11.01 -4.75 7.36
C GLY A 143 -11.38 -4.63 8.83
N LEU A 144 -10.55 -5.17 9.73
CA LEU A 144 -10.80 -5.12 11.16
C LEU A 144 -10.44 -3.76 11.77
N THR A 145 -11.18 -2.70 11.43
CA THR A 145 -11.13 -1.45 12.19
C THR A 145 -11.63 -1.66 13.60
N THR A 146 -10.92 -1.16 14.62
CA THR A 146 -11.47 -1.15 15.98
C THR A 146 -12.71 -0.23 16.01
N PRO A 147 -13.88 -0.72 16.42
CA PRO A 147 -15.09 0.09 16.48
C PRO A 147 -14.96 1.19 17.53
N ALA A 148 -15.39 2.41 17.20
CA ALA A 148 -15.46 3.51 18.16
C ALA A 148 -16.63 3.38 19.15
N PHE A 149 -17.50 2.39 18.96
CA PHE A 149 -18.77 2.23 19.64
C PHE A 149 -19.15 0.75 19.80
N GLN A 150 -19.66 0.36 20.98
CA GLN A 150 -20.03 -1.03 21.30
C GLN A 150 -18.91 -2.04 20.98
N THR A 151 -17.73 -1.78 21.53
CA THR A 151 -16.52 -2.59 21.29
C THR A 151 -16.69 -4.05 21.71
N ALA A 152 -17.37 -4.30 22.83
CA ALA A 152 -17.60 -5.66 23.36
C ALA A 152 -18.58 -6.50 22.51
N GLY A 153 -19.61 -5.88 21.93
CA GLY A 153 -20.65 -6.58 21.16
C GLY A 153 -20.29 -6.83 19.68
N TRP A 154 -19.23 -6.19 19.18
CA TRP A 154 -18.87 -6.22 17.77
C TRP A 154 -18.46 -7.62 17.25
N GLN A 155 -17.77 -8.42 18.07
CA GLN A 155 -17.40 -9.79 17.71
C GLN A 155 -18.62 -10.67 17.46
N GLN A 156 -19.69 -10.50 18.26
CA GLN A 156 -20.97 -11.20 18.03
C GLN A 156 -21.62 -10.76 16.71
N GLY A 157 -21.47 -9.49 16.33
CA GLY A 157 -21.84 -8.97 15.02
C GLY A 157 -21.09 -9.70 13.90
N LEU A 158 -19.77 -9.88 14.02
CA LEU A 158 -18.95 -10.60 13.03
C LEU A 158 -19.35 -12.09 12.93
N TYR A 159 -19.65 -12.76 14.05
CA TYR A 159 -20.20 -14.12 14.02
C TYR A 159 -21.53 -14.18 13.27
N SER A 160 -22.39 -13.19 13.46
CA SER A 160 -23.68 -13.09 12.76
C SER A 160 -23.49 -12.90 11.24
N VAL A 161 -22.51 -12.10 10.82
CA VAL A 161 -22.11 -11.95 9.41
C VAL A 161 -21.65 -13.29 8.84
N TRP A 162 -20.73 -13.97 9.53
CA TRP A 162 -20.26 -15.29 9.13
C TRP A 162 -21.42 -16.27 8.93
N SER A 163 -22.32 -16.38 9.91
CA SER A 163 -23.46 -17.30 9.87
C SER A 163 -24.39 -17.03 8.67
N GLN A 164 -24.70 -15.75 8.41
CA GLN A 164 -25.52 -15.35 7.27
C GLN A 164 -24.85 -15.65 5.92
N LEU A 165 -23.55 -15.35 5.79
CA LEU A 165 -22.78 -15.67 4.59
C LEU A 165 -22.73 -17.18 4.36
N ARG A 166 -22.44 -17.94 5.42
CA ARG A 166 -22.29 -19.39 5.36
C ARG A 166 -23.59 -20.09 4.95
N SER A 167 -24.75 -19.64 5.44
CA SER A 167 -26.06 -20.18 5.05
C SER A 167 -26.39 -19.98 3.56
N HIS A 168 -25.76 -19.00 2.92
CA HIS A 168 -25.85 -18.74 1.48
C HIS A 168 -24.66 -19.31 0.68
N GLY A 169 -23.84 -20.15 1.30
CA GLY A 169 -22.65 -20.75 0.69
C GLY A 169 -21.53 -19.75 0.39
N LYS A 170 -21.54 -18.58 1.05
CA LYS A 170 -20.56 -17.51 0.86
C LYS A 170 -19.47 -17.57 1.94
N LYS A 171 -18.34 -16.92 1.69
CA LYS A 171 -17.17 -16.92 2.57
C LYS A 171 -16.98 -15.57 3.27
N LEU A 172 -16.51 -15.62 4.51
CA LEU A 172 -16.01 -14.46 5.23
C LEU A 172 -14.48 -14.48 5.25
N VAL A 173 -13.88 -13.33 4.95
CA VAL A 173 -12.44 -13.09 5.08
C VAL A 173 -12.26 -11.91 6.02
N LEU A 174 -11.43 -12.07 7.04
CA LEU A 174 -11.06 -10.99 7.94
C LEU A 174 -9.65 -10.52 7.61
N ARG A 175 -9.52 -9.24 7.36
CA ARG A 175 -8.28 -8.59 6.95
C ARG A 175 -7.67 -7.86 8.12
N ASP A 176 -6.38 -8.11 8.34
CA ASP A 176 -5.59 -7.36 9.31
C ASP A 176 -5.63 -5.87 8.93
N PHE A 177 -6.12 -5.04 9.84
CA PHE A 177 -6.24 -3.60 9.66
C PHE A 177 -5.62 -2.87 10.85
N ILE A 178 -5.42 -1.55 10.70
CA ILE A 178 -4.76 -0.69 11.67
C ILE A 178 -5.42 -0.85 13.05
N ASP A 179 -4.64 -1.35 14.00
CA ASP A 179 -4.83 -1.11 15.43
C ASP A 179 -3.62 -0.34 15.98
N ASP A 180 -3.85 0.42 17.04
CA ASP A 180 -2.79 1.14 17.76
C ASP A 180 -2.04 0.21 18.73
N SER A 181 -2.39 -1.08 18.74
CA SER A 181 -1.83 -2.08 19.65
C SER A 181 -0.47 -2.58 19.15
N TRP A 182 0.49 -2.70 20.08
CA TRP A 182 1.78 -3.32 19.80
C TRP A 182 2.06 -4.42 20.83
N PRO A 183 2.31 -5.67 20.41
CA PRO A 183 2.20 -6.19 19.03
C PRO A 183 0.74 -6.19 18.53
N ARG A 184 0.54 -6.07 17.21
CA ARG A 184 -0.81 -6.14 16.60
C ARG A 184 -1.42 -7.51 16.87
N GLN A 185 -2.52 -7.55 17.61
CA GLN A 185 -3.16 -8.81 18.00
C GLN A 185 -4.62 -8.91 17.56
N GLN A 186 -5.22 -7.84 17.02
CA GLN A 186 -6.65 -7.80 16.73
C GLN A 186 -7.11 -8.95 15.82
N LEU A 187 -6.41 -9.21 14.70
CA LEU A 187 -6.77 -10.30 13.80
C LEU A 187 -6.74 -11.68 14.49
N ALA A 188 -5.66 -11.98 15.21
CA ALA A 188 -5.51 -13.26 15.92
C ALA A 188 -6.60 -13.44 16.98
N THR A 189 -6.85 -12.40 17.78
CA THR A 189 -7.88 -12.41 18.82
C THR A 189 -9.27 -12.63 18.25
N VAL A 190 -9.65 -11.91 17.18
CA VAL A 190 -10.98 -12.06 16.57
C VAL A 190 -11.15 -13.43 15.92
N LEU A 191 -10.13 -13.94 15.21
CA LEU A 191 -10.20 -15.26 14.58
C LEU A 191 -10.36 -16.38 15.62
N SER A 192 -9.72 -16.28 16.79
CA SER A 192 -9.84 -17.28 17.86
C SER A 192 -11.26 -17.45 18.41
N ALA A 193 -12.12 -16.44 18.23
CA ALA A 193 -13.51 -16.44 18.64
C ALA A 193 -14.49 -16.81 17.50
N LEU A 194 -13.97 -17.08 16.29
CA LEU A 194 -14.76 -17.40 15.10
C LEU A 194 -14.43 -18.80 14.57
N PRO A 195 -15.33 -19.41 13.78
CA PRO A 195 -15.08 -20.73 13.20
C PRO A 195 -13.88 -20.79 12.25
N ASP A 196 -13.22 -21.94 12.17
CA ASP A 196 -12.02 -22.19 11.35
C ASP A 196 -12.20 -21.92 9.85
N ASP A 197 -13.44 -21.92 9.36
CA ASP A 197 -13.75 -21.59 7.97
C ASP A 197 -13.80 -20.07 7.70
N VAL A 198 -13.54 -19.20 8.68
CA VAL A 198 -13.21 -17.80 8.42
C VAL A 198 -11.78 -17.70 7.92
N ARG A 199 -11.55 -16.96 6.83
CA ARG A 199 -10.22 -16.77 6.25
C ARG A 199 -9.49 -15.61 6.91
N ALA A 200 -8.17 -15.73 7.01
CA ALA A 200 -7.28 -14.64 7.41
C ALA A 200 -6.65 -14.00 6.17
N ALA A 201 -6.86 -12.70 5.95
CA ALA A 201 -6.13 -11.91 4.97
C ALA A 201 -5.00 -11.13 5.66
N VAL A 202 -3.77 -11.42 5.25
CA VAL A 202 -2.53 -10.97 5.89
C VAL A 202 -1.65 -10.31 4.84
N LYS A 203 -1.10 -9.14 5.15
CA LYS A 203 -0.15 -8.44 4.28
C LYS A 203 1.11 -9.31 4.08
N ALA A 204 1.72 -9.22 2.90
CA ALA A 204 2.93 -10.00 2.60
C ALA A 204 4.13 -9.59 3.49
N THR A 205 4.16 -8.35 3.95
CA THR A 205 5.20 -7.82 4.84
C THR A 205 4.63 -7.46 6.20
N GLU A 206 5.47 -7.49 7.22
CA GLU A 206 5.05 -7.21 8.60
C GLU A 206 4.69 -5.73 8.80
N ILE A 207 5.50 -4.82 8.26
CA ILE A 207 5.27 -3.39 8.33
C ILE A 207 4.65 -2.93 7.01
N ASP A 208 3.33 -2.91 6.99
CA ASP A 208 2.52 -2.51 5.85
C ASP A 208 2.86 -3.26 4.56
N TYR A 209 3.35 -2.57 3.53
CA TYR A 209 3.69 -3.14 2.23
C TYR A 209 5.09 -2.70 1.78
N HIS A 210 5.99 -2.41 2.73
CA HIS A 210 7.31 -1.85 2.43
C HIS A 210 8.23 -2.90 1.79
N PRO A 211 8.75 -2.66 0.57
CA PRO A 211 9.71 -3.55 -0.07
C PRO A 211 10.98 -3.70 0.77
N GLY A 212 11.54 -4.91 0.79
CA GLY A 212 12.71 -5.23 1.58
C GLY A 212 12.44 -5.35 3.09
N PHE A 213 11.19 -5.47 3.57
CA PHE A 213 10.90 -5.75 4.98
C PHE A 213 10.63 -7.24 5.25
N ALA A 214 10.64 -7.67 6.51
CA ALA A 214 10.39 -9.07 6.86
C ALA A 214 8.99 -9.55 6.41
N ASN A 215 8.86 -10.86 6.19
CA ASN A 215 7.56 -11.50 5.97
C ASN A 215 6.67 -11.33 7.21
N HIS A 216 5.37 -11.19 6.99
CA HIS A 216 4.43 -11.01 8.09
C HIS A 216 4.33 -12.30 8.95
N PRO A 217 4.53 -12.23 10.28
CA PRO A 217 4.55 -13.43 11.14
C PRO A 217 3.22 -14.19 11.15
N HIS A 218 2.07 -13.50 11.09
CA HIS A 218 0.75 -14.11 10.95
C HIS A 218 0.58 -15.04 9.74
N ILE A 219 1.44 -14.95 8.71
CA ILE A 219 1.45 -15.91 7.59
C ILE A 219 1.69 -17.34 8.08
N VAL A 220 2.50 -17.54 9.12
CA VAL A 220 2.71 -18.87 9.73
C VAL A 220 2.05 -18.99 11.11
N GLY A 221 1.83 -17.88 11.81
CA GLY A 221 1.33 -17.88 13.20
C GLY A 221 -0.16 -18.18 13.36
N LEU A 222 -1.00 -17.91 12.36
CA LEU A 222 -2.45 -18.15 12.43
C LEU A 222 -2.81 -19.58 11.96
N SER A 223 -2.61 -20.59 12.81
CA SER A 223 -2.91 -21.99 12.47
C SER A 223 -4.41 -22.25 12.32
N GLY A 224 -4.80 -23.18 11.44
CA GLY A 224 -6.18 -23.65 11.30
C GLY A 224 -7.05 -22.84 10.34
N HIS A 225 -6.64 -21.62 9.97
CA HIS A 225 -7.36 -20.77 9.02
C HIS A 225 -6.72 -20.77 7.63
N LYS A 226 -7.56 -20.76 6.60
CA LYS A 226 -7.10 -20.49 5.23
C LYS A 226 -6.62 -19.05 5.09
N LYS A 227 -5.52 -18.87 4.36
CA LYS A 227 -4.80 -17.60 4.26
C LYS A 227 -4.90 -16.96 2.90
N TRP A 228 -5.10 -15.65 2.93
CA TRP A 228 -5.04 -14.76 1.79
C TRP A 228 -3.82 -13.88 1.96
N ILE A 229 -2.86 -13.96 1.04
CA ILE A 229 -1.64 -13.17 1.11
C ILE A 229 -1.82 -11.91 0.29
N GLU A 230 -1.72 -10.73 0.92
CA GLU A 230 -1.96 -9.46 0.27
C GLU A 230 -0.67 -8.80 -0.21
N TYR A 231 -0.65 -8.42 -1.48
CA TYR A 231 0.34 -7.52 -2.05
C TYR A 231 -0.30 -6.17 -2.35
N ASP A 232 0.41 -5.09 -2.05
CA ASP A 232 0.12 -3.79 -2.64
C ASP A 232 1.01 -3.66 -3.86
N LEU A 233 0.43 -3.37 -5.03
CA LEU A 233 1.17 -3.10 -6.26
C LEU A 233 1.14 -1.61 -6.63
N VAL A 234 0.23 -0.83 -6.05
CA VAL A 234 0.15 0.64 -6.21
C VAL A 234 1.30 1.32 -5.49
N GLY A 235 1.70 0.76 -4.36
CA GLY A 235 2.80 1.27 -3.56
C GLY A 235 2.42 2.42 -2.66
N THR A 236 1.34 2.23 -1.89
CA THR A 236 0.93 3.12 -0.78
C THR A 236 2.10 3.45 0.16
N GLY A 237 2.99 2.46 0.37
CA GLY A 237 4.22 2.61 1.14
C GLY A 237 5.50 2.87 0.32
N TYR A 238 5.45 2.87 -1.01
CA TYR A 238 6.66 2.89 -1.83
C TYR A 238 6.56 3.68 -3.15
N GLY A 239 5.84 4.80 -3.16
CA GLY A 239 5.92 5.79 -4.25
C GLY A 239 4.74 5.83 -5.20
N TRP A 240 3.61 5.22 -4.83
CA TRP A 240 2.30 5.55 -5.38
C TRP A 240 2.17 5.40 -6.91
N THR A 241 2.89 4.47 -7.53
CA THR A 241 3.04 4.32 -8.99
C THR A 241 3.71 5.48 -9.73
N ALA A 242 4.01 6.59 -9.04
CA ALA A 242 4.76 7.73 -9.57
C ALA A 242 6.28 7.48 -9.58
N LEU A 243 6.75 6.55 -8.75
CA LEU A 243 8.15 6.12 -8.67
C LEU A 243 8.32 4.67 -9.18
N PRO A 244 9.46 4.34 -9.81
CA PRO A 244 9.72 3.01 -10.30
C PRO A 244 10.04 2.07 -9.13
N CYS A 245 9.41 0.90 -9.11
CA CYS A 245 9.73 -0.17 -8.18
C CYS A 245 9.36 -1.54 -8.78
N TYR A 246 10.37 -2.33 -9.10
CA TYR A 246 10.22 -3.71 -9.53
C TYR A 246 10.16 -4.65 -8.32
N LEU A 247 9.09 -5.44 -8.22
CA LEU A 247 8.82 -6.32 -7.08
C LEU A 247 8.75 -7.80 -7.46
N ALA A 248 8.88 -8.16 -8.74
CA ALA A 248 8.59 -9.54 -9.17
C ALA A 248 9.47 -10.59 -8.46
N ASP A 249 10.76 -10.30 -8.26
CA ASP A 249 11.68 -11.22 -7.59
C ASP A 249 11.31 -11.38 -6.11
N GLU A 250 10.96 -10.27 -5.44
CA GLU A 250 10.50 -10.29 -4.05
C GLU A 250 9.16 -11.05 -3.93
N ILE A 251 8.19 -10.77 -4.79
CA ILE A 251 6.89 -11.47 -4.83
C ILE A 251 7.11 -12.97 -5.00
N SER A 252 7.98 -13.38 -5.92
CA SER A 252 8.33 -14.78 -6.16
C SER A 252 8.93 -15.44 -4.92
N GLY A 253 9.94 -14.80 -4.30
CA GLY A 253 10.59 -15.30 -3.09
C GLY A 253 9.62 -15.44 -1.91
N ARG A 254 8.80 -14.41 -1.65
CA ARG A 254 7.83 -14.41 -0.55
C ARG A 254 6.73 -15.44 -0.75
N LEU A 255 6.17 -15.54 -1.96
CA LEU A 255 5.11 -16.49 -2.25
C LEU A 255 5.63 -17.94 -2.15
N SER A 256 6.81 -18.20 -2.69
CA SER A 256 7.48 -19.51 -2.57
C SER A 256 7.68 -19.89 -1.10
N TRP A 257 8.19 -18.96 -0.28
CA TRP A 257 8.33 -19.16 1.16
C TRP A 257 6.97 -19.41 1.84
N ALA A 258 5.95 -18.60 1.57
CA ALA A 258 4.64 -18.71 2.22
C ALA A 258 3.96 -20.04 1.91
N ILE A 259 3.98 -20.47 0.64
CA ILE A 259 3.43 -21.76 0.21
C ILE A 259 4.20 -22.92 0.85
N SER A 260 5.54 -22.81 0.92
CA SER A 260 6.37 -23.83 1.56
C SER A 260 6.09 -23.94 3.06
N ALA A 261 6.01 -22.80 3.76
CA ALA A 261 5.89 -22.73 5.21
C ALA A 261 4.47 -23.08 5.73
N THR A 262 3.44 -22.91 4.91
CA THR A 262 2.03 -23.11 5.32
C THR A 262 1.35 -24.29 4.60
N GLY A 263 2.08 -24.95 3.68
CA GLY A 263 1.54 -26.05 2.88
C GLY A 263 0.34 -25.62 2.02
N ASN A 264 -0.84 -26.19 2.31
CA ASN A 264 -2.06 -25.96 1.54
C ASN A 264 -3.01 -24.92 2.20
N GLU A 265 -2.51 -24.12 3.14
CA GLU A 265 -3.32 -23.09 3.82
C GLU A 265 -3.50 -21.82 2.99
N VAL A 266 -2.55 -21.48 2.11
CA VAL A 266 -2.70 -20.36 1.17
C VAL A 266 -3.80 -20.68 0.16
N GLU A 267 -4.95 -20.03 0.30
CA GLU A 267 -6.11 -20.18 -0.59
C GLU A 267 -6.09 -19.16 -1.72
N ALA A 268 -5.64 -17.94 -1.44
CA ALA A 268 -5.62 -16.85 -2.41
C ALA A 268 -4.44 -15.89 -2.20
N ILE A 269 -4.13 -15.17 -3.26
CA ILE A 269 -3.23 -14.03 -3.30
C ILE A 269 -4.05 -12.85 -3.78
N THR A 270 -4.08 -11.78 -3.00
CA THR A 270 -4.77 -10.55 -3.37
C THR A 270 -3.76 -9.48 -3.79
N SER A 271 -4.15 -8.62 -4.71
CA SER A 271 -3.26 -7.54 -5.16
C SER A 271 -4.01 -6.25 -5.39
N ARG A 272 -3.66 -5.22 -4.62
CA ARG A 272 -4.16 -3.86 -4.81
C ARG A 272 -3.54 -3.24 -6.05
N VAL A 273 -4.38 -2.83 -6.99
CA VAL A 273 -3.95 -2.24 -8.27
C VAL A 273 -4.44 -0.80 -8.50
N SER A 274 -5.25 -0.28 -7.58
CA SER A 274 -5.68 1.13 -7.50
C SER A 274 -5.81 1.54 -6.03
N TRP A 275 -5.91 2.83 -5.73
CA TRP A 275 -6.08 3.32 -4.36
C TRP A 275 -7.18 4.39 -4.26
N GLN A 276 -8.13 4.25 -3.33
CA GLN A 276 -9.31 5.12 -3.18
C GLN A 276 -8.96 6.60 -3.05
N TRP A 277 -7.82 6.93 -2.44
CA TRP A 277 -7.36 8.30 -2.24
C TRP A 277 -6.72 8.92 -3.48
N MET A 278 -6.37 8.10 -4.48
CA MET A 278 -5.84 8.50 -5.80
C MET A 278 -6.59 7.71 -6.88
N PRO A 279 -7.87 8.01 -7.12
CA PRO A 279 -8.77 7.13 -7.89
C PRO A 279 -8.37 6.97 -9.36
N ASP A 280 -7.58 7.91 -9.89
CA ASP A 280 -6.96 7.92 -11.21
C ASP A 280 -5.65 7.13 -11.29
N SER A 281 -5.03 6.79 -10.16
CA SER A 281 -3.82 5.96 -10.08
C SER A 281 -4.15 4.48 -10.31
N ARG A 282 -3.49 3.89 -11.31
CA ARG A 282 -3.62 2.47 -11.65
C ARG A 282 -2.28 1.85 -12.01
N VAL A 283 -2.00 0.67 -11.48
CA VAL A 283 -0.73 -0.04 -11.73
C VAL A 283 -0.52 -0.34 -13.20
N MET A 284 -1.57 -0.75 -13.92
CA MET A 284 -1.51 -1.08 -15.35
C MET A 284 -1.09 0.09 -16.26
N ASP A 285 -1.29 1.32 -15.79
CA ASP A 285 -0.99 2.55 -16.51
C ASP A 285 0.33 3.19 -16.04
N SER A 286 1.16 2.44 -15.29
CA SER A 286 2.38 2.95 -14.66
C SER A 286 3.63 2.16 -15.05
N ALA A 287 4.79 2.73 -14.68
CA ALA A 287 6.09 2.07 -14.78
C ALA A 287 6.13 0.73 -14.02
N ASN A 288 5.27 0.56 -13.01
CA ASN A 288 5.21 -0.64 -12.15
C ASN A 288 4.30 -1.73 -12.71
N SER A 289 3.71 -1.55 -13.90
CA SER A 289 2.83 -2.55 -14.54
C SER A 289 3.51 -3.91 -14.75
N ILE A 290 4.84 -3.95 -14.87
CA ILE A 290 5.62 -5.20 -14.94
C ILE A 290 5.40 -6.11 -13.71
N ASN A 291 5.04 -5.56 -12.55
CA ASN A 291 4.81 -6.34 -11.34
C ASN A 291 3.56 -7.23 -11.46
N LEU A 292 2.60 -6.89 -12.33
CA LEU A 292 1.45 -7.76 -12.63
C LEU A 292 1.89 -9.04 -13.33
N ILE A 293 2.88 -8.94 -14.23
CA ILE A 293 3.49 -10.09 -14.91
C ILE A 293 4.33 -10.89 -13.92
N GLY A 294 5.06 -10.20 -13.04
CA GLY A 294 5.83 -10.81 -11.95
C GLY A 294 4.96 -11.66 -11.03
N LEU A 295 3.85 -11.12 -10.57
CA LEU A 295 2.87 -11.84 -9.74
C LEU A 295 2.30 -13.06 -10.46
N MET A 296 1.88 -12.88 -11.72
CA MET A 296 1.35 -13.98 -12.54
C MET A 296 2.38 -15.10 -12.68
N ALA A 297 3.65 -14.76 -12.95
CA ALA A 297 4.74 -15.73 -13.05
C ALA A 297 5.04 -16.43 -11.71
N ALA A 298 4.98 -15.70 -10.59
CA ALA A 298 5.21 -16.27 -9.26
C ALA A 298 4.12 -17.29 -8.85
N ASN A 299 2.86 -17.02 -9.20
CA ASN A 299 1.74 -17.92 -8.84
C ASN A 299 1.59 -19.10 -9.80
N GLN A 300 1.91 -18.90 -11.08
CA GLN A 300 1.92 -19.95 -12.10
C GLN A 300 3.30 -20.61 -12.14
N VAL A 301 3.58 -21.53 -11.22
CA VAL A 301 4.73 -22.43 -11.32
C VAL A 301 4.53 -23.32 -12.55
N THR A 302 4.90 -22.80 -13.71
CA THR A 302 4.91 -23.54 -14.96
C THR A 302 6.30 -24.11 -15.12
N ASP A 303 6.42 -25.41 -14.84
CA ASP A 303 7.53 -26.22 -15.35
C ASP A 303 7.54 -26.02 -16.88
N GLY A 304 8.51 -25.23 -17.39
CA GLY A 304 8.71 -25.01 -18.83
C GLY A 304 8.52 -23.57 -19.34
N ALA A 305 8.22 -22.56 -18.51
CA ALA A 305 8.22 -21.17 -18.95
C ALA A 305 9.66 -20.67 -19.22
N THR A 306 10.06 -20.63 -20.49
CA THR A 306 11.42 -20.21 -20.92
C THR A 306 11.65 -18.70 -20.93
N ALA A 307 10.59 -17.88 -20.98
CA ALA A 307 10.70 -16.43 -21.07
C ALA A 307 10.67 -15.75 -19.69
N SER A 308 11.62 -14.85 -19.43
CA SER A 308 11.68 -14.08 -18.17
C SER A 308 10.52 -13.08 -18.03
N VAL A 309 10.30 -12.56 -16.82
CA VAL A 309 9.26 -11.53 -16.55
C VAL A 309 9.46 -10.30 -17.46
N PHE A 310 10.70 -9.86 -17.64
CA PHE A 310 11.02 -8.75 -18.53
C PHE A 310 10.71 -9.05 -19.99
N ASP A 311 10.93 -10.28 -20.45
CA ASP A 311 10.68 -10.67 -21.84
C ASP A 311 9.19 -10.66 -22.17
N ARG A 312 8.36 -11.15 -21.24
CA ARG A 312 6.91 -11.06 -21.33
C ARG A 312 6.43 -9.62 -21.35
N TRP A 313 7.04 -8.74 -20.55
CA TRP A 313 6.74 -7.31 -20.55
C TRP A 313 7.10 -6.65 -21.88
N VAL A 314 8.28 -6.94 -22.42
CA VAL A 314 8.74 -6.50 -23.74
C VAL A 314 7.76 -6.91 -24.83
N GLU A 315 7.31 -8.17 -24.81
CA GLU A 315 6.35 -8.70 -25.77
C GLU A 315 4.98 -8.02 -25.63
N GLN A 316 4.47 -7.90 -24.41
CA GLN A 316 3.19 -7.26 -24.11
C GLN A 316 3.16 -5.78 -24.54
N ARG A 317 4.28 -5.07 -24.37
CA ARG A 317 4.45 -3.67 -24.80
C ARG A 317 4.95 -3.53 -26.24
N GLN A 318 5.15 -4.64 -26.94
CA GLN A 318 5.62 -4.70 -28.32
C GLN A 318 6.92 -3.90 -28.56
N LEU A 319 7.84 -3.92 -27.59
CA LEU A 319 9.08 -3.16 -27.69
C LEU A 319 10.01 -3.79 -28.73
N ARG A 320 10.60 -2.95 -29.58
CA ARG A 320 11.63 -3.36 -30.55
C ARG A 320 12.93 -2.62 -30.27
N PHE A 321 14.00 -3.37 -30.10
CA PHE A 321 15.32 -2.85 -29.78
C PHE A 321 16.20 -2.83 -31.03
N ARG A 322 17.02 -1.78 -31.18
CA ARG A 322 18.04 -1.75 -32.24
C ARG A 322 19.11 -2.82 -32.04
N THR A 323 19.49 -3.08 -30.79
CA THR A 323 20.52 -4.09 -30.45
C THR A 323 20.13 -4.93 -29.23
N PRO A 324 20.67 -6.16 -29.09
CA PRO A 324 20.49 -6.96 -27.88
C PRO A 324 21.04 -6.28 -26.61
N GLN A 325 22.07 -5.43 -26.76
CA GLN A 325 22.65 -4.68 -25.65
C GLN A 325 21.68 -3.62 -25.12
N ASP A 326 20.94 -2.92 -25.99
CA ASP A 326 19.93 -1.94 -25.58
C ASP A 326 18.84 -2.62 -24.72
N ARG A 327 18.45 -3.86 -25.08
CA ARG A 327 17.52 -4.69 -24.31
C ARG A 327 18.06 -5.03 -22.92
N GLN A 328 19.31 -5.49 -22.83
CA GLN A 328 19.95 -5.82 -21.55
C GLN A 328 20.08 -4.59 -20.64
N ARG A 329 20.45 -3.44 -21.21
CA ARG A 329 20.55 -2.17 -20.46
C ARG A 329 19.20 -1.72 -19.91
N LEU A 330 18.12 -1.86 -20.68
CA LEU A 330 16.76 -1.56 -20.18
C LEU A 330 16.35 -2.55 -19.07
N ALA A 331 16.61 -3.84 -19.25
CA ALA A 331 16.29 -4.87 -18.27
C ALA A 331 16.95 -4.61 -16.90
N ALA A 332 18.20 -4.14 -16.91
CA ALA A 332 18.96 -3.85 -15.69
C ALA A 332 18.37 -2.71 -14.83
N LEU A 333 17.54 -1.84 -15.42
CA LEU A 333 16.88 -0.77 -14.66
C LEU A 333 15.83 -1.30 -13.68
N PHE A 334 15.22 -2.46 -13.96
CA PHE A 334 14.16 -2.99 -13.12
C PHE A 334 14.68 -3.43 -11.74
N PRO A 335 15.65 -4.37 -11.60
CA PRO A 335 16.27 -4.66 -10.31
C PRO A 335 16.90 -3.43 -9.65
N SER A 336 17.46 -2.49 -10.44
CA SER A 336 18.01 -1.25 -9.91
C SER A 336 16.94 -0.36 -9.24
N SER A 337 15.70 -0.38 -9.72
CA SER A 337 14.59 0.36 -9.09
C SER A 337 14.21 -0.18 -7.71
N TYR A 338 14.29 -1.49 -7.52
CA TYR A 338 14.09 -2.12 -6.21
C TYR A 338 15.17 -1.66 -5.22
N ASP A 339 16.42 -1.76 -5.64
CA ASP A 339 17.57 -1.39 -4.82
C ASP A 339 17.57 0.10 -4.46
N TRP A 340 17.28 0.95 -5.45
CA TRP A 340 17.09 2.38 -5.29
C TRP A 340 16.02 2.71 -4.26
N LEU A 341 14.85 2.08 -4.35
CA LEU A 341 13.75 2.31 -3.43
C LEU A 341 14.07 1.80 -2.03
N CYS A 342 14.78 0.68 -1.87
CA CYS A 342 15.14 0.18 -0.54
C CYS A 342 16.13 1.13 0.17
N LYS A 343 16.88 1.94 -0.58
CA LYS A 343 17.85 2.92 -0.04
C LYS A 343 17.26 4.30 0.16
N THR A 344 16.45 4.81 -0.77
CA THR A 344 16.14 6.24 -0.82
C THR A 344 15.34 6.76 0.39
N PRO A 345 14.13 6.27 0.69
CA PRO A 345 13.30 6.71 1.79
C PRO A 345 13.62 6.03 3.14
N ASN A 346 14.68 5.23 3.20
CA ASN A 346 15.09 4.48 4.40
C ASN A 346 16.42 5.01 4.96
N LEU A 347 16.90 4.42 6.05
CA LEU A 347 18.17 4.75 6.70
C LEU A 347 18.72 3.47 7.34
N LEU A 348 19.70 2.82 6.70
CA LEU A 348 20.27 1.54 7.15
C LEU A 348 19.18 0.50 7.47
N GLY A 349 18.21 0.38 6.57
CA GLY A 349 17.05 -0.50 6.75
C GLY A 349 15.98 -0.01 7.71
N ARG A 350 16.06 1.21 8.26
CA ARG A 350 14.96 1.83 9.02
C ARG A 350 14.14 2.74 8.13
N ARG A 351 12.86 2.88 8.43
CA ARG A 351 11.97 3.74 7.67
C ARG A 351 12.22 5.22 8.02
N LEU A 352 12.47 6.07 7.03
CA LEU A 352 12.57 7.54 7.18
C LEU A 352 11.42 8.26 6.45
N HIS A 353 10.31 7.59 6.19
CA HIS A 353 9.20 8.17 5.45
C HIS A 353 7.86 7.80 6.09
N TYR A 354 6.84 8.59 5.79
CA TYR A 354 5.45 8.31 6.14
C TYR A 354 4.62 8.30 4.86
N GLN A 355 4.04 7.15 4.49
CA GLN A 355 3.28 6.96 3.24
C GLN A 355 4.04 7.49 2.01
N SER A 356 5.27 7.02 1.79
CA SER A 356 6.16 7.48 0.69
C SER A 356 6.51 8.98 0.68
N GLN A 357 6.17 9.77 1.70
CA GLN A 357 6.56 11.18 1.80
C GLN A 357 7.63 11.37 2.86
N VAL A 358 8.42 12.45 2.73
CA VAL A 358 9.32 12.88 3.80
C VAL A 358 8.54 13.11 5.10
N PRO A 359 9.15 12.95 6.29
CA PRO A 359 8.47 13.27 7.55
C PRO A 359 8.00 14.73 7.57
N ASP A 360 6.87 15.01 8.21
CA ASP A 360 6.31 16.36 8.31
C ASP A 360 7.14 17.28 9.22
N GLY A 361 7.91 16.68 10.12
CA GLY A 361 8.81 17.33 11.06
C GLY A 361 9.72 16.32 11.74
N ILE A 362 10.66 16.84 12.53
CA ILE A 362 11.61 16.02 13.30
C ILE A 362 10.92 15.03 14.23
N SER A 363 9.84 15.44 14.91
CA SER A 363 9.08 14.54 15.79
C SER A 363 8.58 13.31 15.03
N GLN A 364 8.01 13.51 13.83
CA GLN A 364 7.58 12.40 12.99
C GLN A 364 8.77 11.59 12.46
N ALA A 365 9.88 12.22 12.10
CA ALA A 365 11.09 11.52 11.64
C ALA A 365 11.64 10.59 12.73
N GLN A 366 11.75 11.09 13.95
CA GLN A 366 12.12 10.30 15.13
C GLN A 366 11.11 9.18 15.35
N GLN A 367 9.80 9.47 15.33
CA GLN A 367 8.77 8.44 15.49
C GLN A 367 8.95 7.31 14.46
N VAL A 368 9.03 7.62 13.15
CA VAL A 368 9.11 6.57 12.12
C VAL A 368 10.42 5.78 12.14
N LEU A 369 11.54 6.39 12.57
CA LEU A 369 12.82 5.69 12.74
C LEU A 369 12.82 4.70 13.91
N HIS A 370 12.01 4.96 14.94
CA HIS A 370 11.85 4.07 16.10
C HIS A 370 10.66 3.10 15.92
N MET A 371 9.80 3.32 14.92
CA MET A 371 8.74 2.39 14.54
C MET A 371 9.34 1.19 13.80
N ASP A 372 9.69 0.17 14.58
CA ASP A 372 10.00 -1.21 14.19
C ASP A 372 11.16 -1.39 13.18
N THR A 373 12.18 -2.13 13.63
CA THR A 373 13.50 -2.29 12.99
C THR A 373 13.62 -3.54 12.12
N ARG A 374 12.52 -4.24 11.84
CA ARG A 374 12.54 -5.57 11.19
C ARG A 374 12.55 -5.52 9.66
N SER A 375 13.56 -4.86 9.11
CA SER A 375 13.84 -4.88 7.66
C SER A 375 14.74 -6.05 7.25
N ALA A 376 14.87 -6.28 5.93
CA ALA A 376 15.78 -7.26 5.35
C ALA A 376 17.26 -6.89 5.56
N ASN A 377 17.57 -5.62 5.84
CA ASN A 377 18.88 -5.23 6.36
C ASN A 377 18.92 -5.38 7.89
N TRP A 378 18.55 -6.58 8.33
CA TRP A 378 18.31 -6.92 9.73
C TRP A 378 19.50 -6.61 10.64
N LEU A 379 20.71 -6.89 10.15
CA LEU A 379 21.96 -6.66 10.88
C LEU A 379 22.12 -5.18 11.26
N GLN A 380 21.87 -4.27 10.33
CA GLN A 380 22.01 -2.85 10.59
C GLN A 380 20.79 -2.25 11.27
N ALA A 381 19.59 -2.77 10.99
CA ALA A 381 18.36 -2.22 11.53
C ALA A 381 18.16 -2.57 13.01
N TRP A 382 18.63 -3.72 13.48
CA TRP A 382 18.49 -4.14 14.89
C TRP A 382 19.44 -3.41 15.84
N GLN A 383 20.59 -2.92 15.36
CA GLN A 383 21.49 -2.13 16.19
C GLN A 383 20.80 -0.83 16.66
N PRO A 384 21.17 -0.26 17.82
CA PRO A 384 20.75 1.09 18.14
C PRO A 384 21.25 2.07 17.06
N LEU A 385 20.38 2.98 16.61
CA LEU A 385 20.78 4.01 15.66
C LEU A 385 21.48 5.15 16.39
N ILE A 386 22.74 5.39 16.04
CA ILE A 386 23.65 6.38 16.64
C ILE A 386 23.66 6.21 18.18
N PRO A 387 24.24 5.10 18.67
CA PRO A 387 24.24 4.77 20.10
C PRO A 387 24.99 5.82 20.94
N ALA A 388 24.40 6.24 22.06
CA ALA A 388 25.00 7.25 22.94
C ALA A 388 26.29 6.78 23.62
N ASP A 389 26.43 5.46 23.79
CA ASP A 389 27.50 4.77 24.51
C ASP A 389 28.61 4.21 23.60
N ASP A 390 28.46 4.30 22.27
CA ASP A 390 29.43 3.80 21.30
C ASP A 390 29.66 4.82 20.17
N LEU A 391 30.56 5.77 20.42
CA LEU A 391 30.94 6.81 19.47
C LEU A 391 31.53 6.24 18.16
N PRO A 392 32.46 5.27 18.18
CA PRO A 392 32.96 4.63 16.95
C PRO A 392 31.85 4.05 16.07
N LEU A 393 30.92 3.28 16.65
CA LEU A 393 29.79 2.73 15.90
C LEU A 393 28.88 3.84 15.36
N GLY A 394 28.64 4.90 16.13
CA GLY A 394 27.92 6.08 15.65
C GLY A 394 28.59 6.73 14.42
N GLN A 395 29.92 6.85 14.41
CA GLN A 395 30.68 7.41 13.28
C GLN A 395 30.57 6.52 12.05
N GLU A 396 30.72 5.21 12.23
CA GLU A 396 30.56 4.21 11.17
C GLU A 396 29.15 4.30 10.55
N GLN A 397 28.11 4.31 11.38
CA GLN A 397 26.72 4.42 10.92
C GLN A 397 26.49 5.72 10.13
N ARG A 398 27.05 6.86 10.57
CA ARG A 398 26.97 8.11 9.80
C ARG A 398 27.59 8.00 8.41
N GLN A 399 28.75 7.38 8.30
CA GLN A 399 29.42 7.17 7.01
C GLN A 399 28.61 6.23 6.11
N LEU A 400 28.11 5.12 6.66
CA LEU A 400 27.26 4.18 5.94
C LEU A 400 25.98 4.84 5.42
N ILE A 401 25.35 5.73 6.21
CA ILE A 401 24.17 6.48 5.77
C ILE A 401 24.51 7.42 4.62
N SER A 402 25.63 8.16 4.70
CA SER A 402 26.08 9.03 3.60
C SER A 402 26.26 8.24 2.31
N LEU A 403 26.98 7.11 2.38
CA LEU A 403 27.21 6.22 1.24
C LEU A 403 25.90 5.65 0.69
N GLU A 404 24.94 5.28 1.56
CA GLU A 404 23.61 4.82 1.14
C GLU A 404 22.87 5.90 0.33
N LYS A 405 22.92 7.17 0.76
CA LYS A 405 22.28 8.28 0.03
C LYS A 405 23.00 8.64 -1.26
N GLU A 406 24.33 8.61 -1.28
CA GLU A 406 25.12 8.80 -2.49
C GLU A 406 24.81 7.72 -3.52
N ALA A 407 24.78 6.45 -3.10
CA ALA A 407 24.41 5.33 -3.95
C ALA A 407 22.97 5.47 -4.49
N ALA A 408 22.01 5.86 -3.65
CA ALA A 408 20.63 6.10 -4.07
C ALA A 408 20.53 7.20 -5.15
N CYS A 409 21.18 8.34 -4.93
CA CYS A 409 21.24 9.42 -5.91
C CYS A 409 21.91 8.97 -7.22
N PHE A 410 23.00 8.21 -7.12
CA PHE A 410 23.70 7.66 -8.29
C PHE A 410 22.81 6.72 -9.10
N LEU A 411 22.11 5.78 -8.45
CA LEU A 411 21.21 4.85 -9.12
C LEU A 411 20.14 5.58 -9.93
N ALA A 412 19.50 6.60 -9.34
CA ALA A 412 18.48 7.39 -10.03
C ALA A 412 19.06 8.18 -11.21
N ALA A 413 20.16 8.91 -11.01
CA ALA A 413 20.80 9.70 -12.07
C ALA A 413 21.29 8.82 -13.23
N ASN A 414 21.90 7.67 -12.93
CA ASN A 414 22.37 6.71 -13.92
C ASN A 414 21.20 6.08 -14.71
N ALA A 415 20.07 5.78 -14.05
CA ALA A 415 18.89 5.27 -14.73
C ALA A 415 18.27 6.30 -15.68
N VAL A 416 18.18 7.57 -15.26
CA VAL A 416 17.73 8.68 -16.12
C VAL A 416 18.65 8.82 -17.34
N GLN A 417 19.97 8.83 -17.13
CA GLN A 417 20.93 8.94 -18.22
C GLN A 417 20.84 7.74 -19.18
N THR A 418 20.74 6.53 -18.65
CA THR A 418 20.56 5.31 -19.45
C THR A 418 19.29 5.37 -20.29
N LEU A 419 18.16 5.82 -19.73
CA LEU A 419 16.91 5.98 -20.48
C LEU A 419 17.02 7.03 -21.57
N ARG A 420 17.65 8.19 -21.31
CA ARG A 420 17.89 9.21 -22.35
C ARG A 420 18.64 8.66 -23.55
N GLU A 421 19.62 7.79 -23.33
CA GLU A 421 20.39 7.15 -24.40
C GLU A 421 19.62 6.05 -25.14
N LEU A 422 18.78 5.30 -24.41
CA LEU A 422 18.03 4.17 -24.94
C LEU A 422 16.75 4.57 -25.67
N LEU A 423 16.05 5.63 -25.22
CA LEU A 423 14.75 6.02 -25.78
C LEU A 423 14.76 6.18 -27.31
N PRO A 424 15.73 6.86 -27.94
CA PRO A 424 15.78 6.96 -29.41
C PRO A 424 16.05 5.62 -30.12
N ARG A 425 16.50 4.60 -29.39
CA ARG A 425 16.93 3.28 -29.88
C ARG A 425 15.90 2.18 -29.68
N ILE A 426 14.76 2.50 -29.10
CA ILE A 426 13.68 1.55 -28.82
C ILE A 426 12.41 2.07 -29.48
N THR A 427 11.76 1.23 -30.28
CA THR A 427 10.42 1.52 -30.78
C THR A 427 9.41 0.99 -29.76
N CYS A 428 8.52 1.86 -29.30
CA CYS A 428 7.40 1.55 -28.41
C CYS A 428 6.13 2.18 -29.03
N PRO A 429 5.05 1.40 -29.21
CA PRO A 429 3.82 1.90 -29.84
C PRO A 429 2.93 2.70 -28.89
N ASP A 430 3.21 2.69 -27.59
CA ASP A 430 2.46 3.40 -26.55
C ASP A 430 3.41 4.26 -25.68
N ASP A 431 2.85 4.93 -24.67
CA ASP A 431 3.59 5.86 -23.82
C ASP A 431 4.39 5.16 -22.70
N SER A 432 4.52 3.82 -22.72
CA SER A 432 5.14 3.06 -21.61
C SER A 432 6.57 3.50 -21.30
N LEU A 433 7.38 3.81 -22.34
CA LEU A 433 8.75 4.28 -22.16
C LEU A 433 8.81 5.74 -21.69
N GLU A 434 7.86 6.58 -22.09
CA GLU A 434 7.73 7.95 -21.58
C GLU A 434 7.39 7.93 -20.09
N ILE A 435 6.41 7.11 -19.69
CA ILE A 435 6.00 6.91 -18.29
C ILE A 435 7.18 6.36 -17.45
N LEU A 436 7.92 5.37 -17.96
CA LEU A 436 9.09 4.83 -17.27
C LEU A 436 10.19 5.90 -17.08
N HIS A 437 10.44 6.71 -18.09
CA HIS A 437 11.40 7.81 -17.99
C HIS A 437 10.93 8.90 -17.03
N ALA A 438 9.64 9.25 -17.03
CA ALA A 438 9.04 10.17 -16.07
C ALA A 438 9.21 9.67 -14.63
N ALA A 439 8.94 8.39 -14.38
CA ALA A 439 9.10 7.76 -13.07
C ALA A 439 10.54 7.87 -12.57
N TRP A 440 11.54 7.58 -13.40
CA TRP A 440 12.95 7.73 -13.02
C TRP A 440 13.40 9.18 -12.85
N ARG A 441 12.86 10.11 -13.63
CA ARG A 441 13.10 11.55 -13.43
C ARG A 441 12.51 12.03 -12.10
N ASN A 442 11.33 11.55 -11.73
CA ASN A 442 10.73 11.82 -10.43
C ASN A 442 11.54 11.17 -9.30
N ALA A 443 12.06 9.96 -9.51
CA ALA A 443 12.96 9.27 -8.59
C ALA A 443 14.25 10.05 -8.31
N GLU A 444 14.84 10.72 -9.31
CA GLU A 444 16.03 11.57 -9.14
C GLU A 444 15.76 12.75 -8.18
N ILE A 445 14.65 13.46 -8.38
CA ILE A 445 14.22 14.56 -7.49
C ILE A 445 13.87 14.03 -6.09
N TYR A 446 13.17 12.90 -6.02
CA TYR A 446 12.83 12.24 -4.76
C TYR A 446 14.09 11.84 -3.96
N SER A 447 15.13 11.34 -4.63
CA SER A 447 16.41 10.94 -4.01
C SER A 447 17.14 12.12 -3.39
N GLN A 448 17.21 13.21 -4.13
CA GLN A 448 17.82 14.45 -3.68
C GLN A 448 17.08 15.05 -2.49
N MET A 449 15.75 15.00 -2.48
CA MET A 449 14.92 15.43 -1.35
C MET A 449 15.24 14.58 -0.10
N PHE A 450 15.16 13.25 -0.21
CA PHE A 450 15.40 12.35 0.90
C PHE A 450 16.84 12.36 1.41
N SER A 451 17.83 12.56 0.54
CA SER A 451 19.23 12.69 0.94
C SER A 451 19.45 13.88 1.89
N ARG A 452 18.79 15.02 1.63
CA ARG A 452 18.88 16.22 2.49
C ARG A 452 18.17 16.01 3.83
N VAL A 453 16.97 15.42 3.79
CA VAL A 453 16.21 15.08 5.00
C VAL A 453 16.98 14.08 5.87
N ALA A 454 17.60 13.07 5.27
CA ALA A 454 18.44 12.10 5.97
C ALA A 454 19.66 12.77 6.62
N GLY A 455 20.39 13.62 5.89
CA GLY A 455 21.52 14.37 6.44
C GLY A 455 21.14 15.21 7.66
N ALA A 456 20.06 16.00 7.54
CA ALA A 456 19.56 16.82 8.64
C ALA A 456 19.12 15.99 9.85
N THR A 457 18.44 14.86 9.63
CA THR A 457 17.98 13.96 10.70
C THR A 457 19.15 13.31 11.42
N VAL A 458 20.16 12.84 10.69
CA VAL A 458 21.36 12.20 11.24
C VAL A 458 22.18 13.17 12.07
N ASP A 459 22.40 14.38 11.59
CA ASP A 459 23.17 15.39 12.32
C ASP A 459 22.44 15.87 13.58
N LEU A 460 21.11 15.95 13.55
CA LEU A 460 20.33 16.21 14.75
C LEU A 460 20.45 15.08 15.78
N LEU A 461 20.29 13.82 15.36
CA LEU A 461 20.46 12.67 16.24
C LEU A 461 21.88 12.62 16.83
N TRP A 462 22.89 12.94 16.03
CA TRP A 462 24.27 13.03 16.49
C TRP A 462 24.45 14.08 17.60
N ARG A 463 23.92 15.29 17.40
CA ARG A 463 23.96 16.36 18.41
C ARG A 463 23.22 15.95 19.69
N ASP A 464 22.04 15.33 19.55
CA ASP A 464 21.25 14.85 20.69
C ASP A 464 21.98 13.77 21.50
N ARG A 465 22.85 12.97 20.89
CA ARG A 465 23.56 11.84 21.52
C ARG A 465 24.90 12.24 22.12
N TYR A 466 25.65 13.12 21.48
CA TYR A 466 27.03 13.47 21.86
C TYR A 466 27.21 14.92 22.32
N GLY A 467 26.13 15.71 22.37
CA GLY A 467 26.10 17.08 22.89
C GLY A 467 26.30 18.16 21.82
N ASP A 468 26.00 19.41 22.20
CA ASP A 468 25.93 20.55 21.29
C ASP A 468 27.27 20.89 20.60
N ASN A 469 28.40 20.56 21.23
CA ASN A 469 29.74 20.80 20.69
C ASN A 469 30.19 19.71 19.70
N ALA A 470 29.41 18.64 19.49
CA ALA A 470 29.77 17.53 18.61
C ALA A 470 29.64 17.89 17.11
N LEU A 471 28.99 19.01 16.78
CA LEU A 471 28.87 19.59 15.45
C LEU A 471 29.04 21.11 15.53
N PRO A 472 29.42 21.78 14.42
CA PRO A 472 29.39 23.24 14.34
C PRO A 472 28.01 23.81 14.70
N ALA A 473 27.97 24.92 15.46
CA ALA A 473 26.73 25.52 15.95
C ALA A 473 25.74 25.90 14.85
N ASP A 474 26.21 26.23 13.65
CA ASP A 474 25.38 26.61 12.50
C ASP A 474 24.89 25.42 11.65
N THR A 475 25.27 24.17 11.96
CA THR A 475 24.95 23.00 11.11
C THR A 475 23.45 22.83 10.87
N LEU A 476 22.60 22.95 11.90
CA LEU A 476 21.15 22.83 11.71
C LEU A 476 20.55 23.98 10.90
N ARG A 477 21.08 25.20 11.07
CA ARG A 477 20.68 26.38 10.28
C ARG A 477 21.07 26.19 8.81
N GLN A 478 22.24 25.60 8.54
CA GLN A 478 22.67 25.26 7.18
C GLN A 478 21.73 24.22 6.55
N HIS A 479 21.39 23.14 7.27
CA HIS A 479 20.41 22.14 6.79
C HIS A 479 19.04 22.77 6.50
N GLN A 480 18.54 23.62 7.40
CA GLN A 480 17.29 24.34 7.19
C GLN A 480 17.34 25.18 5.90
N ASN A 481 18.39 25.98 5.71
CA ASN A 481 18.53 26.81 4.51
C ASN A 481 18.63 25.97 3.23
N GLN A 482 19.36 24.85 3.26
CA GLN A 482 19.48 23.93 2.12
C GLN A 482 18.14 23.28 1.77
N LEU A 483 17.36 22.87 2.77
CA LEU A 483 16.04 22.28 2.57
C LEU A 483 15.06 23.32 2.02
N LEU A 484 15.04 24.54 2.58
CA LEU A 484 14.19 25.63 2.07
C LEU A 484 14.56 26.02 0.64
N HIS A 485 15.85 26.06 0.30
CA HIS A 485 16.25 26.26 -1.10
C HIS A 485 15.81 25.11 -2.02
N TYR A 486 15.77 23.88 -1.50
CA TYR A 486 15.28 22.73 -2.25
C TYR A 486 13.76 22.74 -2.43
N VAL A 487 13.00 23.38 -1.54
CA VAL A 487 11.56 23.64 -1.73
C VAL A 487 11.34 24.40 -3.03
N ASP A 488 12.10 25.47 -3.29
CA ASP A 488 12.01 26.24 -4.56
C ASP A 488 12.35 25.38 -5.79
N THR A 489 13.20 24.37 -5.62
CA THR A 489 13.53 23.42 -6.69
C THR A 489 12.37 22.46 -6.96
N LEU A 490 11.73 21.96 -5.90
CA LEU A 490 10.52 21.13 -6.03
C LEU A 490 9.36 21.90 -6.66
N GLU A 491 9.12 23.15 -6.25
CA GLU A 491 8.05 23.98 -6.82
C GLU A 491 8.24 24.21 -8.32
N ARG A 492 9.47 24.52 -8.75
CA ARG A 492 9.80 24.65 -10.18
C ARG A 492 9.65 23.32 -10.92
N TRP A 493 10.07 22.20 -10.33
CA TRP A 493 9.88 20.87 -10.92
C TRP A 493 8.40 20.55 -11.15
N LEU A 494 7.55 20.82 -10.15
CA LEU A 494 6.12 20.53 -10.20
C LEU A 494 5.33 21.48 -11.10
N THR A 495 5.88 22.64 -11.43
CA THR A 495 5.29 23.57 -12.41
C THR A 495 5.32 23.01 -13.83
N SER A 496 6.34 22.20 -14.15
CA SER A 496 6.49 21.56 -15.46
C SER A 496 7.10 20.16 -15.30
N PRO A 497 6.32 19.19 -14.77
CA PRO A 497 6.81 17.85 -14.58
C PRO A 497 7.07 17.17 -15.94
N PRO A 498 7.94 16.14 -15.99
CA PRO A 498 8.16 15.36 -17.21
C PRO A 498 6.83 14.82 -17.77
N ALA A 499 6.67 14.83 -19.10
CA ALA A 499 5.58 14.13 -19.77
C ALA A 499 5.51 12.66 -19.30
N GLY A 500 4.31 12.13 -19.09
CA GLY A 500 4.07 10.83 -18.44
C GLY A 500 4.03 10.86 -16.90
N SER A 501 4.27 12.01 -16.25
CA SER A 501 4.10 12.12 -14.80
C SER A 501 2.61 12.15 -14.39
N PRO A 502 2.23 11.52 -13.27
CA PRO A 502 0.84 11.49 -12.83
C PRO A 502 0.38 12.81 -12.21
N LEU A 503 -0.93 13.07 -12.26
CA LEU A 503 -1.57 14.27 -11.70
C LEU A 503 -1.30 14.45 -10.20
N PHE A 504 -1.23 13.35 -9.45
CA PHE A 504 -1.01 13.35 -8.01
C PHE A 504 0.47 13.50 -7.59
N LEU A 505 1.40 13.72 -8.53
CA LEU A 505 2.81 13.94 -8.21
C LEU A 505 3.07 15.06 -7.18
N PRO A 506 2.36 16.20 -7.19
CA PRO A 506 2.51 17.25 -6.16
C PRO A 506 2.16 16.79 -4.74
N LEU A 507 1.30 15.76 -4.62
CA LEU A 507 1.03 15.15 -3.32
C LEU A 507 2.26 14.39 -2.83
N LEU A 508 2.88 13.58 -3.70
CA LEU A 508 4.07 12.79 -3.33
C LEU A 508 5.28 13.69 -3.02
N LEU A 509 5.57 14.64 -3.91
CA LEU A 509 6.72 15.55 -3.83
C LEU A 509 6.36 16.88 -3.17
N SER A 510 5.63 16.87 -2.05
CA SER A 510 5.04 18.07 -1.44
C SER A 510 6.10 19.09 -0.96
N PRO A 511 6.22 20.27 -1.61
CA PRO A 511 7.13 21.32 -1.16
C PRO A 511 6.72 21.88 0.21
N GLN A 512 5.41 21.94 0.49
CA GLN A 512 4.87 22.41 1.77
C GLN A 512 5.30 21.48 2.92
N ARG A 513 5.28 20.16 2.69
CA ARG A 513 5.71 19.18 3.68
C ARG A 513 7.21 19.28 3.96
N LEU A 514 8.04 19.43 2.91
CA LEU A 514 9.48 19.67 3.07
C LEU A 514 9.77 20.98 3.83
N ALA A 515 9.01 22.04 3.54
CA ALA A 515 9.15 23.32 4.24
C ALA A 515 8.81 23.22 5.74
N ARG A 516 7.75 22.47 6.10
CA ARG A 516 7.41 22.18 7.51
C ARG A 516 8.53 21.41 8.19
N PHE A 517 9.07 20.38 7.53
CA PHE A 517 10.22 19.64 8.05
C PHE A 517 11.42 20.56 8.31
N ALA A 518 11.78 21.40 7.34
CA ALA A 518 12.90 22.33 7.45
C ALA A 518 12.75 23.34 8.61
N ARG A 519 11.54 23.86 8.84
CA ARG A 519 11.25 24.79 9.94
C ARG A 519 11.32 24.11 11.31
N SER A 520 10.93 22.84 11.38
CA SER A 520 10.97 22.07 12.63
C SER A 520 12.38 21.85 13.20
N LEU A 521 13.44 21.98 12.38
CA LEU A 521 14.84 21.84 12.79
C LEU A 521 15.26 22.85 13.87
N THR A 522 14.73 24.08 13.80
CA THR A 522 15.08 25.18 14.72
C THR A 522 14.00 25.44 15.76
N GLU A 523 12.74 25.05 15.51
CA GLU A 523 11.66 25.15 16.50
C GLU A 523 11.90 24.19 17.69
N SER A 524 12.57 23.06 17.46
CA SER A 524 12.98 22.11 18.51
C SER A 524 13.95 22.72 19.54
N GLU A 525 14.79 23.67 19.14
CA GLU A 525 15.71 24.37 20.06
C GLU A 525 14.96 25.28 21.03
N CYS A 526 13.90 25.95 20.56
CA CYS A 526 13.06 26.84 21.38
C CYS A 526 12.28 26.08 22.47
N ALA A 527 11.97 24.80 22.27
CA ALA A 527 11.28 23.96 23.26
C ALA A 527 12.23 23.44 24.36
N LYS A 528 13.51 23.21 24.06
CA LYS A 528 14.53 22.80 25.05
C LYS A 528 15.01 23.97 25.93
N HIS A 529 14.81 25.23 25.54
CA HIS A 529 15.11 26.40 26.37
C HIS A 529 13.91 26.89 27.23
N LYS A 530 12.80 26.16 27.24
CA LYS A 530 11.60 26.44 28.07
C LYS A 530 11.33 25.38 29.16
N LYS A 531 12.26 24.45 29.38
CA LYS A 531 12.34 23.57 30.54
C LYS A 531 13.68 23.78 31.20
#